data_AF-A0A427AN89-F1
#
_entry.id   AF-A0A427AN89-F1
#
_cell.length_a   1.000
_cell.length_b   1.000
_cell.length_c   1.000
_cell.angle_alpha   90.00
_cell.angle_beta   90.00
_cell.angle_gamma   90.00
#
_symmetry.space_group_name_H-M   'P 1'
#
loop_
_entity.id
_entity.type
_entity.pdbx_description
1 polymer ?
#
loop_
_entity_poly.entity_id
_entity_poly.type
_entity_poly.pdbx_seq_one_letter_code
_entity_poly.pdbx_strand_id
1 'polypeptide(L)'
;MYGELVICKFYKIDYFSDYRSSSGGAVILDDCNFHESVRLDSFDVDRTLTLVRIPPDGEFAVMNYRMTQEFKPPFRVNALIEEAGQLKAEVIIKVRADFSASVTANTITIQMPVPTHTAR
;
A
#
# COMPACT_ATOMS: atom_id res chain seq x y z
N MET A 1 -24.53 -18.37 -2.90
CA MET A 1 -23.96 -17.59 -1.78
C MET A 1 -22.45 -17.62 -1.92
N TYR A 2 -21.90 -16.83 -2.83
CA TYR A 2 -20.45 -16.74 -3.00
C TYR A 2 -19.98 -15.51 -2.23
N GLY A 3 -19.26 -15.77 -1.15
CA GLY A 3 -18.77 -14.76 -0.21
C GLY A 3 -17.79 -13.82 -0.87
N GLU A 4 -17.83 -12.58 -0.42
CA GLU A 4 -16.97 -11.48 -0.84
C GLU A 4 -15.49 -11.80 -0.58
N LEU A 5 -14.68 -11.71 -1.64
CA LEU A 5 -13.24 -11.96 -1.58
C LEU A 5 -12.53 -10.64 -1.27
N VAL A 6 -12.42 -10.28 0.01
CA VAL A 6 -11.62 -9.13 0.44
C VAL A 6 -10.17 -9.59 0.59
N ILE A 7 -9.30 -9.24 -0.37
CA ILE A 7 -7.88 -9.57 -0.33
C ILE A 7 -7.05 -8.32 0.02
N CYS A 8 -6.26 -8.47 1.10
CA CYS A 8 -5.14 -7.66 1.59
C CYS A 8 -5.43 -6.39 2.41
N LYS A 9 -5.02 -6.44 3.69
CA LYS A 9 -4.48 -5.28 4.40
C LYS A 9 -3.00 -5.15 4.04
N PHE A 10 -2.64 -4.14 3.27
CA PHE A 10 -1.24 -3.80 3.02
C PHE A 10 -0.72 -2.95 4.19
N TYR A 11 0.29 -3.44 4.90
CA TYR A 11 1.06 -2.61 5.82
C TYR A 11 2.51 -2.55 5.37
N LYS A 12 3.00 -1.31 5.34
CA LYS A 12 4.31 -0.80 4.91
C LYS A 12 4.48 -0.61 3.40
N ILE A 13 4.15 0.60 2.96
CA ILE A 13 4.60 1.19 1.70
C ILE A 13 5.95 1.85 1.99
N ASP A 14 7.05 1.11 1.82
CA ASP A 14 8.38 1.71 1.69
C ASP A 14 8.64 1.93 0.19
N TYR A 15 8.17 3.05 -0.36
CA TYR A 15 8.49 3.47 -1.73
C TYR A 15 8.77 4.97 -1.79
N PHE A 16 10.05 5.35 -1.84
CA PHE A 16 10.45 6.73 -2.12
C PHE A 16 11.05 6.91 -3.53
N SER A 17 11.40 5.84 -4.25
CA SER A 17 12.21 5.95 -5.48
C SER A 17 11.53 5.57 -6.80
N ASP A 18 10.45 4.77 -6.78
CA ASP A 18 9.88 4.22 -8.02
C ASP A 18 8.58 4.92 -8.50
N TYR A 19 8.05 5.89 -7.76
CA TYR A 19 6.97 6.78 -8.24
C TYR A 19 7.50 7.97 -9.04
N ARG A 20 8.53 7.73 -9.86
CA ARG A 20 8.70 8.54 -11.06
C ARG A 20 7.63 8.06 -12.02
N SER A 21 6.45 8.66 -11.91
CA SER A 21 5.43 8.55 -12.94
C SER A 21 6.10 8.70 -14.30
N SER A 22 5.67 7.88 -15.26
CA SER A 22 6.21 7.88 -16.63
C SER A 22 6.08 9.24 -17.35
N SER A 23 5.39 10.20 -16.75
CA SER A 23 5.53 11.64 -16.95
C SER A 23 6.03 12.24 -15.63
N GLY A 24 7.02 13.15 -15.64
CA GLY A 24 7.60 13.78 -14.45
C GLY A 24 6.63 14.65 -13.63
N GLY A 25 5.55 14.05 -13.13
CA GLY A 25 4.50 14.67 -12.33
C GLY A 25 4.92 14.72 -10.87
N ALA A 26 4.74 15.91 -10.28
CA ALA A 26 4.94 16.11 -8.86
C ALA A 26 3.96 15.23 -8.05
N VAL A 27 4.42 14.76 -6.88
CA VAL A 27 3.55 14.10 -5.90
C VAL A 27 2.60 15.15 -5.33
N ILE A 28 1.30 14.98 -5.55
CA ILE A 28 0.23 15.81 -5.00
C ILE A 28 -0.30 15.12 -3.73
N LEU A 29 -0.24 15.83 -2.62
CA LEU A 29 -0.80 15.41 -1.33
C LEU A 29 -2.16 16.08 -1.15
N ASP A 30 -3.15 15.36 -0.60
CA ASP A 30 -4.47 15.93 -0.33
C ASP A 30 -4.47 16.78 0.93
N ASP A 31 -3.93 16.22 2.00
CA ASP A 31 -3.75 16.88 3.28
C ASP A 31 -2.53 16.31 3.99
N CYS A 32 -1.97 17.14 4.88
CA CYS A 32 -0.82 16.77 5.69
C CYS A 32 -0.93 17.41 7.08
N ASN A 33 -0.50 16.65 8.07
CA ASN A 33 -0.41 17.06 9.47
C ASN A 33 1.05 16.98 9.89
N PHE A 34 1.56 18.05 10.49
CA PHE A 34 2.96 18.16 10.90
C PHE A 34 3.10 18.10 12.42
N HIS A 35 4.24 17.60 12.88
CA HIS A 35 4.62 17.69 14.28
C HIS A 35 4.92 19.14 14.68
N GLU A 36 4.71 19.49 15.95
CA GLU A 36 4.95 20.85 16.49
C GLU A 36 6.43 21.31 16.39
N SER A 37 7.34 20.37 16.18
CA SER A 37 8.78 20.66 16.00
C SER A 37 9.15 21.09 14.59
N VAL A 38 8.20 21.13 13.66
CA VAL A 38 8.41 21.45 12.24
C VAL A 38 8.03 22.89 11.95
N ARG A 39 8.91 23.62 11.28
CA ARG A 39 8.64 24.96 10.73
C ARG A 39 8.37 24.87 9.23
N LEU A 40 7.30 25.52 8.80
CA LEU A 40 6.73 25.40 7.46
C LEU A 40 7.06 26.56 6.52
N ASP A 41 7.88 27.52 6.97
CA ASP A 41 8.21 28.74 6.21
C ASP A 41 8.76 28.47 4.81
N SER A 42 9.53 27.40 4.64
CA SER A 42 10.05 26.98 3.33
C SER A 42 9.14 25.97 2.64
N PHE A 43 8.25 25.29 3.38
CA PHE A 43 7.44 24.19 2.84
C PHE A 43 6.52 24.63 1.70
N ASP A 44 6.05 25.88 1.72
CA ASP A 44 5.18 26.38 0.65
C ASP A 44 5.94 26.63 -0.68
N VAL A 45 7.24 26.92 -0.59
CA VAL A 45 8.08 27.31 -1.74
C VAL A 45 8.72 26.10 -2.41
N ASP A 46 9.38 25.24 -1.65
CA ASP A 46 10.22 24.15 -2.17
C ASP A 46 9.87 22.78 -1.57
N ARG A 47 8.80 22.71 -0.76
CA ARG A 47 8.39 21.51 0.00
C ARG A 47 9.45 21.04 1.01
N THR A 48 10.35 21.92 1.45
CA THR A 48 11.34 21.63 2.48
C THR A 48 10.75 21.77 3.89
N LEU A 49 10.91 20.74 4.71
CA LEU A 49 10.58 20.76 6.13
C LEU A 49 11.81 21.11 6.96
N THR A 50 11.71 22.14 7.80
CA THR A 50 12.78 22.51 8.73
C THR A 50 12.43 22.04 10.14
N LEU A 51 13.26 21.19 10.72
CA LEU A 51 13.12 20.78 12.13
C LEU A 51 13.76 21.82 13.04
N VAL A 52 12.95 22.46 13.88
CA VAL A 52 13.41 23.52 14.79
C VAL A 52 13.80 22.98 16.17
N ARG A 53 13.24 21.83 16.58
CA ARG A 53 13.64 21.11 17.79
C ARG A 53 13.72 19.62 17.48
N ILE A 54 14.87 19.03 17.72
CA ILE A 54 15.03 17.57 17.73
C ILE A 54 14.63 17.13 19.14
N PRO A 55 13.54 16.36 19.32
CA PRO A 55 13.23 15.77 20.62
C PRO A 55 14.45 14.95 21.08
N PRO A 56 14.97 15.15 22.31
CA PRO A 56 16.16 14.44 22.79
C PRO A 56 16.00 12.91 22.86
N ASP A 57 14.76 12.41 22.86
CA ASP A 57 14.45 11.01 23.10
C ASP A 57 13.45 10.44 22.08
N GLY A 58 13.90 9.46 21.28
CA GLY A 58 13.04 8.50 20.55
C GLY A 58 12.73 8.79 19.07
N GLU A 59 12.05 7.81 18.44
CA GLU A 59 11.44 7.93 17.11
C GLU A 59 10.10 8.68 17.22
N PHE A 60 9.85 9.65 16.33
CA PHE A 60 8.58 10.38 16.28
C PHE A 60 8.12 10.62 14.84
N ALA A 61 6.81 10.72 14.64
CA ALA A 61 6.22 11.00 13.33
C ALA A 61 6.33 12.51 13.03
N VAL A 62 7.20 12.87 12.08
CA VAL A 62 7.40 14.28 11.64
C VAL A 62 6.20 14.80 10.84
N MET A 63 5.60 13.95 10.00
CA MET A 63 4.52 14.29 9.09
C MET A 63 3.62 13.07 8.88
N ASN A 64 2.31 13.26 8.97
CA ASN A 64 1.30 12.34 8.48
C ASN A 64 0.66 12.94 7.24
N TYR A 65 0.41 12.15 6.20
CA TYR A 65 -0.16 12.65 4.95
C TYR A 65 -1.22 11.69 4.41
N ARG A 66 -2.11 12.25 3.59
CA ARG A 66 -3.08 11.49 2.81
C ARG A 66 -2.92 11.84 1.33
N MET A 67 -3.03 10.82 0.48
CA MET A 67 -3.02 10.95 -0.97
C MET A 67 -4.06 10.00 -1.55
N THR A 68 -4.95 10.54 -2.36
CA THR A 68 -6.03 9.83 -3.07
C THR A 68 -5.78 9.72 -4.56
N GLN A 69 -4.66 10.26 -5.04
CA GLN A 69 -4.22 10.06 -6.41
C GLN A 69 -4.17 8.57 -6.76
N GLU A 70 -4.44 8.27 -8.02
CA GLU A 70 -4.35 6.91 -8.54
C GLU A 70 -2.93 6.38 -8.33
N PHE A 71 -2.84 5.32 -7.54
CA PHE A 71 -1.61 4.60 -7.31
C PHE A 71 -1.73 3.21 -7.91
N LYS A 72 -0.67 2.77 -8.57
CA LYS A 72 -0.46 1.40 -9.00
C LYS A 72 -0.16 0.54 -7.76
N PRO A 73 -1.01 -0.43 -7.42
CA PRO A 73 -0.77 -1.31 -6.28
C PRO A 73 0.45 -2.21 -6.53
N PRO A 74 1.26 -2.50 -5.50
CA PRO A 74 2.49 -3.30 -5.65
C PRO A 74 2.21 -4.77 -6.00
N PHE A 75 0.99 -5.25 -5.75
CA PHE A 75 0.57 -6.60 -6.09
C PHE A 75 -0.74 -6.56 -6.88
N ARG A 76 -0.79 -7.38 -7.93
CA ARG A 76 -2.00 -7.65 -8.69
C ARG A 76 -2.40 -9.09 -8.47
N VAL A 77 -3.63 -9.30 -8.00
CA VAL A 77 -4.16 -10.64 -7.73
C VAL A 77 -5.25 -10.94 -8.77
N ASN A 78 -5.13 -12.08 -9.45
CA ASN A 78 -6.17 -12.62 -10.31
C ASN A 78 -6.60 -13.96 -9.73
N ALA A 79 -7.85 -14.06 -9.30
CA ALA A 79 -8.45 -15.30 -8.84
C ALA A 79 -9.34 -15.87 -9.95
N LEU A 80 -9.18 -17.15 -10.26
CA LEU A 80 -10.06 -17.91 -11.13
C LEU A 80 -10.69 -19.01 -10.27
N ILE A 81 -12.02 -19.09 -10.29
CA ILE A 81 -12.78 -20.13 -9.60
C ILE A 81 -13.52 -20.92 -10.68
N GLU A 82 -13.24 -22.21 -10.77
CA GLU A 82 -13.88 -23.13 -11.71
C GLU A 82 -14.70 -24.16 -10.95
N GLU A 83 -15.95 -24.38 -11.37
CA GLU A 83 -16.80 -25.39 -10.76
C GLU A 83 -16.40 -26.77 -11.29
N ALA A 84 -15.85 -27.62 -10.41
CA ALA A 84 -15.42 -28.98 -10.71
C ALA A 84 -16.48 -30.01 -10.27
N GLY A 85 -17.76 -29.67 -10.43
CA GLY A 85 -18.94 -30.45 -10.03
C GLY A 85 -19.80 -29.76 -8.96
N GLN A 86 -20.92 -30.38 -8.56
CA GLN A 86 -21.92 -29.77 -7.67
C GLN A 86 -21.40 -29.39 -6.26
N LEU A 87 -20.34 -30.05 -5.79
CA LEU A 87 -19.79 -29.88 -4.44
C LEU A 87 -18.28 -29.62 -4.46
N LYS A 88 -17.72 -29.25 -5.61
CA LYS A 88 -16.28 -29.06 -5.80
C LYS A 88 -16.05 -27.80 -6.61
N ALA A 89 -15.10 -26.99 -6.15
CA ALA A 89 -14.60 -25.85 -6.89
C ALA A 89 -13.07 -25.92 -6.90
N GLU A 90 -12.48 -25.70 -8.06
CA GLU A 90 -11.06 -25.49 -8.24
C GLU A 90 -10.79 -23.99 -8.20
N VAL A 91 -9.79 -23.57 -7.44
CA VAL A 91 -9.45 -22.15 -7.30
C VAL A 91 -7.98 -21.93 -7.60
N ILE A 92 -7.72 -21.07 -8.58
CA ILE A 92 -6.39 -20.69 -9.03
C ILE A 92 -6.18 -19.22 -8.70
N ILE A 93 -5.28 -18.93 -7.76
CA ILE A 93 -4.90 -17.56 -7.38
C ILE A 93 -3.53 -17.24 -7.99
N LYS A 94 -3.51 -16.30 -8.94
CA LYS A 94 -2.29 -15.79 -9.57
C LYS A 94 -1.94 -14.43 -8.96
N VAL A 95 -0.85 -14.36 -8.22
CA VAL A 95 -0.32 -13.11 -7.64
C VAL A 95 0.87 -12.65 -8.46
N ARG A 96 0.83 -11.39 -8.91
CA ARG A 96 1.92 -10.74 -9.65
C ARG A 96 2.43 -9.55 -8.85
N ALA A 97 3.74 -9.49 -8.62
CA ALA A 97 4.42 -8.29 -8.14
C ALA A 97 4.58 -7.29 -9.29
N ASP A 98 4.23 -6.03 -9.04
CA ASP A 98 4.30 -4.95 -10.03
C ASP A 98 5.19 -3.80 -9.54
N PHE A 99 6.36 -4.17 -9.04
CA PHE A 99 7.43 -3.30 -8.58
C PHE A 99 8.78 -3.74 -9.16
N SER A 100 9.81 -2.90 -9.00
CA SER A 100 11.16 -3.18 -9.51
C SER A 100 11.72 -4.51 -8.97
N ALA A 101 12.44 -5.26 -9.80
CA ALA A 101 13.11 -6.50 -9.40
C ALA A 101 14.20 -6.31 -8.33
N SER A 102 14.64 -5.07 -8.10
CA SER A 102 15.57 -4.71 -7.02
C SER A 102 14.90 -4.65 -5.64
N VAL A 103 13.56 -4.61 -5.60
CA VAL A 103 12.78 -4.52 -4.36
C VAL A 103 12.26 -5.91 -4.02
N THR A 104 12.38 -6.28 -2.75
CA THR A 104 11.85 -7.56 -2.23
C THR A 104 10.78 -7.26 -1.19
N ALA A 105 9.60 -7.83 -1.38
CA ALA A 105 8.52 -7.72 -0.40
C ALA A 105 8.60 -8.88 0.61
N ASN A 106 8.53 -8.52 1.90
CA ASN A 106 8.62 -9.46 3.02
C ASN A 106 7.24 -9.60 3.71
N THR A 107 7.05 -10.72 4.43
CA THR A 107 5.84 -10.94 5.27
C THR A 107 4.52 -10.90 4.47
N ILE A 108 4.53 -11.43 3.26
CA ILE A 108 3.32 -11.50 2.42
C ILE A 108 2.38 -12.56 2.96
N THR A 109 1.15 -12.17 3.29
CA THR A 109 0.08 -13.09 3.70
C THR A 109 -1.08 -13.00 2.72
N ILE A 110 -1.46 -14.14 2.13
CA ILE A 110 -2.62 -14.24 1.24
C ILE A 110 -3.73 -14.96 2.01
N GLN A 111 -4.88 -14.31 2.14
CA GLN A 111 -6.06 -14.89 2.78
C GLN A 111 -7.16 -15.06 1.73
N MET A 112 -7.64 -16.30 1.60
CA MET A 112 -8.78 -16.62 0.75
C MET A 112 -9.93 -17.06 1.66
N PRO A 113 -11.02 -16.29 1.75
CA PRO A 113 -12.22 -16.76 2.43
C PRO A 113 -12.85 -17.90 1.62
N VAL A 114 -13.19 -19.00 2.31
CA VAL A 114 -13.92 -20.14 1.75
C VAL A 114 -15.32 -20.21 2.37
N PRO A 115 -16.32 -20.78 1.67
CA PRO A 115 -17.64 -21.03 2.25
C PRO A 115 -17.58 -21.83 3.56
N THR A 116 -18.55 -21.61 4.44
CA THR A 116 -18.61 -22.22 5.78
C THR A 116 -18.71 -23.75 5.75
N HIS A 117 -19.26 -24.32 4.68
CA HIS A 117 -19.44 -25.77 4.49
C HIS A 117 -18.41 -26.40 3.56
N THR A 118 -17.25 -25.76 3.39
CA THR A 118 -16.14 -26.32 2.60
C THR A 118 -15.38 -27.34 3.44
N ALA A 119 -15.43 -28.61 3.03
CA ALA A 119 -14.48 -29.62 3.52
C ALA A 119 -13.08 -29.31 2.96
N ARG A 120 -12.06 -29.38 3.81
CA ARG A 120 -10.66 -29.14 3.44
C ARG A 120 -10.04 -30.33 2.73
#